data_AF-A0A931ZY66-F1
#
_entry.id   AF-A0A931ZY66-F1
#
_cell.length_a   1.000
_cell.length_b   1.000
_cell.length_c   1.000
_cell.angle_alpha   90.00
_cell.angle_beta   90.00
_cell.angle_gamma   90.00
#
_symmetry.space_group_name_H-M   'P 1'
#
loop_
_entity.id
_entity.type
_entity.pdbx_description
1 polymer ?
#
loop_
_entity_poly.entity_id
_entity_poly.type
_entity_poly.pdbx_seq_one_letter_code
_entity_poly.pdbx_strand_id
1 'polypeptide(L)' 'MPLLKETLHSLSQPLEAALAYLKEQLSALRTSRATPAIVENVMVETYGSKMPLKAVASISVPEPRVLLITPWDPAVIP' A
#
# COMPACT_ATOMS: atom_id res chain seq x y z
N MET A 1 6.00 -10.10 42.08
CA MET A 1 4.93 -9.54 41.22
C MET A 1 4.74 -10.39 39.96
N PRO A 2 4.21 -11.63 40.05
CA PRO A 2 3.92 -12.47 38.89
C PRO A 2 2.68 -12.01 38.11
N LEU A 3 1.67 -11.47 38.80
CA LEU A 3 0.41 -11.00 38.20
C LEU A 3 0.57 -9.89 37.15
N LEU A 4 1.56 -9.01 37.34
CA LEU A 4 1.85 -7.89 36.43
C LEU A 4 2.43 -8.34 35.09
N LYS A 5 3.16 -9.46 35.07
CA LYS A 5 3.73 -9.99 33.81
C LYS A 5 2.66 -10.69 32.97
N GLU A 6 1.74 -11.39 33.65
CA GLU A 6 0.64 -12.09 32.99
C GLU A 6 -0.37 -11.11 32.38
N THR A 7 -0.71 -10.02 33.07
CA THR A 7 -1.58 -8.97 32.52
C THR A 7 -0.91 -8.19 31.38
N LEU A 8 0.40 -7.93 31.45
CA LEU A 8 1.12 -7.32 30.32
C LEU A 8 1.13 -8.22 29.08
N HIS A 9 1.27 -9.54 29.28
CA HIS A 9 1.27 -10.50 28.18
C HIS A 9 -0.12 -10.69 27.56
N SER A 10 -1.18 -10.68 28.38
CA SER A 10 -2.55 -10.76 27.86
C SER A 10 -3.01 -9.48 27.16
N LEU A 11 -2.45 -8.32 27.53
CA LEU A 11 -2.72 -7.04 26.86
C LEU A 11 -1.90 -6.81 25.58
N SER A 12 -0.75 -7.48 25.42
CA SER A 12 0.09 -7.29 24.22
C SER A 12 -0.58 -7.83 22.95
N GLN A 13 -1.27 -8.97 23.02
CA GLN A 13 -2.01 -9.54 21.89
C GLN A 13 -3.11 -8.61 21.31
N PRO A 14 -4.07 -8.11 22.11
CA PRO A 14 -5.10 -7.21 21.60
C PRO A 14 -4.52 -5.87 21.14
N LEU A 15 -3.43 -5.40 21.76
CA LEU A 15 -2.74 -4.19 21.32
C LEU A 15 -2.09 -4.36 19.93
N GLU A 16 -1.43 -5.50 19.70
CA GLU A 16 -0.85 -5.83 18.39
C GLU A 16 -1.94 -5.96 17.31
N ALA A 17 -3.07 -6.60 17.64
CA ALA A 17 -4.20 -6.70 16.72
C ALA A 17 -4.79 -5.32 16.38
N ALA A 18 -4.97 -4.44 17.38
CA ALA A 18 -5.43 -3.07 17.16
C ALA A 18 -4.43 -2.26 16.32
N LEU A 19 -3.13 -2.43 16.54
CA LEU A 19 -2.06 -1.81 15.74
C LEU A 19 -2.04 -2.30 14.29
N ALA A 20 -2.25 -3.60 14.07
CA ALA A 20 -2.35 -4.18 12.74
C ALA A 20 -3.55 -3.61 11.98
N TYR A 21 -4.72 -3.58 12.63
CA TYR A 21 -5.93 -2.98 12.06
C TYR A 21 -5.75 -1.49 11.76
N LEU A 22 -5.14 -0.74 12.67
CA LEU A 22 -4.84 0.68 12.46
C LEU A 22 -3.92 0.91 11.26
N LYS A 23 -2.86 0.10 11.11
CA LYS A 23 -1.96 0.18 9.96
C LYS A 23 -2.66 -0.11 8.64
N GLU A 24 -3.54 -1.11 8.62
CA GLU A 24 -4.33 -1.46 7.44
C GLU A 24 -5.26 -0.30 7.05
N GLN A 25 -5.98 0.27 8.01
CA GLN A 25 -6.85 1.43 7.78
C GLN A 25 -6.07 2.67 7.33
N LEU A 26 -4.89 2.93 7.91
CA LEU A 26 -4.01 4.03 7.48
C LEU A 26 -3.44 3.82 6.08
N SER A 27 -3.18 2.58 5.66
CA SER A 27 -2.72 2.28 4.31
C SER A 27 -3.81 2.51 3.26
N ALA A 28 -5.08 2.25 3.62
CA ALA A 28 -6.24 2.52 2.78
C ALA A 28 -6.65 4.00 2.79
N LEU A 29 -6.24 4.76 3.81
CA LEU A 29 -6.56 6.17 3.92
C LEU A 29 -5.77 6.98 2.89
N ARG A 30 -6.50 7.63 1.97
CA ARG A 30 -5.98 8.60 1.02
C ARG A 30 -5.46 9.83 1.77
N THR A 31 -4.22 9.75 2.27
CA THR A 31 -3.50 10.93 2.75
C THR A 31 -3.23 11.87 1.56
N SER A 32 -3.16 13.17 1.80
CA SER A 32 -2.88 14.19 0.77
C SER A 32 -1.44 14.13 0.21
N ARG A 33 -0.75 13.00 0.38
CA ARG A 33 0.57 12.69 -0.18
C ARG A 33 0.37 11.68 -1.28
N ALA A 34 1.06 11.86 -2.40
CA ALA A 34 1.16 10.87 -3.45
C ALA A 34 1.67 9.55 -2.86
N THR A 35 0.78 8.57 -2.70
CA THR A 35 1.14 7.20 -2.35
C THR A 35 0.98 6.31 -3.58
N PRO A 36 1.96 5.42 -3.88
CA PRO A 36 1.89 4.51 -5.02
C PRO A 36 0.62 3.66 -5.02
N ALA A 37 0.14 3.30 -3.82
CA ALA A 37 -1.06 2.50 -3.58
C ALA A 37 -2.33 3.08 -4.23
N ILE A 38 -2.39 4.39 -4.48
CA ILE A 38 -3.57 5.04 -5.11
C ILE A 38 -3.73 4.60 -6.58
N VAL A 39 -2.61 4.39 -7.29
CA VAL A 39 -2.60 4.08 -8.72
C VAL A 39 -2.27 2.60 -9.01
N GLU A 40 -1.72 1.87 -8.04
CA GLU A 40 -1.39 0.44 -8.16
C GLU A 40 -2.57 -0.45 -8.63
N ASN A 41 -3.79 -0.13 -8.19
CA ASN A 41 -5.02 -0.89 -8.49
C ASN A 41 -5.74 -0.43 -9.77
N VAL A 42 -5.18 0.52 -10.52
CA VAL A 42 -5.76 0.94 -11.81
C VAL A 42 -5.53 -0.16 -12.83
N MET A 43 -6.60 -0.65 -13.45
CA MET A 43 -6.53 -1.67 -14.49
C MET A 43 -6.13 -1.03 -15.82
N VAL A 44 -5.04 -1.49 -16.42
CA VAL A 44 -4.54 -1.05 -17.72
C VAL A 44 -4.71 -2.19 -18.72
N GLU A 45 -5.18 -1.87 -19.92
CA GLU A 45 -5.25 -2.83 -21.02
C GLU A 45 -3.88 -2.94 -21.67
N THR A 46 -3.26 -4.12 -21.56
CA THR A 46 -1.98 -4.44 -22.18
C THR A 46 -2.09 -5.78 -22.87
N TYR A 47 -1.56 -5.87 -24.10
CA TYR A 47 -1.52 -7.14 -24.84
C TYR A 47 -2.89 -7.87 -24.94
N GLY A 48 -3.99 -7.12 -25.00
CA GLY A 48 -5.36 -7.67 -25.08
C GLY A 48 -5.95 -8.17 -23.75
N SER A 49 -5.27 -7.94 -22.61
CA SER A 49 -5.75 -8.32 -21.28
C SER A 49 -5.72 -7.14 -20.30
N LYS A 50 -6.64 -7.11 -19.33
CA LYS A 50 -6.65 -6.10 -18.27
C LYS A 50 -5.75 -6.55 -17.12
N MET A 51 -4.64 -5.86 -16.92
CA MET A 51 -3.69 -6.12 -15.83
C MET A 51 -3.62 -4.91 -14.90
N PRO A 52 -3.37 -5.10 -13.59
CA PRO A 52 -3.16 -3.97 -12.69
C PRO A 52 -1.88 -3.21 -13.07
N LEU A 53 -1.89 -1.88 -12.94
CA LEU A 53 -0.77 -1.00 -13.29
C LEU A 53 0.53 -1.42 -12.60
N LYS A 54 0.43 -1.92 -11.36
CA LYS A 54 1.58 -2.47 -10.60
C LYS A 54 2.34 -3.58 -11.33
N ALA A 55 1.66 -4.39 -12.15
CA ALA A 55 2.28 -5.49 -12.89
C ALA A 55 2.92 -5.01 -14.21
N VAL A 56 2.60 -3.81 -14.66
CA VAL A 56 2.93 -3.29 -15.99
C VAL A 56 3.97 -2.15 -15.92
N ALA A 57 4.05 -1.47 -14.78
CA ALA A 57 4.94 -0.34 -14.57
C ALA A 57 5.51 -0.31 -13.16
N SER A 58 6.70 0.27 -13.02
CA SER A 58 7.26 0.68 -11.74
C SER A 58 6.67 2.03 -11.32
N ILE A 59 6.15 2.11 -10.09
CA ILE A 59 5.53 3.32 -9.55
C ILE A 59 6.45 3.86 -8.45
N SER A 60 6.94 5.08 -8.61
CA SER A 60 7.77 5.76 -7.62
C SER A 60 7.22 7.15 -7.31
N VAL A 61 7.54 7.64 -6.11
CA VAL A 61 7.13 8.97 -5.63
C VAL A 61 8.41 9.79 -5.43
N PRO A 62 8.92 10.47 -6.47
CA PRO A 62 10.09 11.35 -6.32
C PRO A 62 9.75 12.57 -5.47
N GLU A 63 8.50 13.06 -5.52
CA GLU A 63 8.03 14.20 -4.75
C GLU A 63 6.65 13.93 -4.14
N PRO A 64 6.30 14.52 -2.99
CA PRO A 64 5.03 14.24 -2.28
C PRO A 64 3.75 14.52 -3.08
N ARG A 65 3.84 15.19 -4.23
CA ARG A 65 2.71 15.53 -5.12
C ARG A 65 2.83 14.92 -6.51
N VAL A 66 3.95 14.27 -6.84
CA VAL A 66 4.22 13.74 -8.19
C VAL A 66 4.39 12.22 -8.10
N LEU A 67 3.60 11.51 -8.89
CA LEU A 67 3.76 10.07 -9.12
C LEU A 67 4.48 9.87 -10.45
N LEU A 68 5.63 9.19 -10.41
CA LEU A 68 6.35 8.77 -11.60
C LEU A 68 6.00 7.31 -11.90
N ILE A 69 5.41 7.08 -13.06
CA ILE A 69 5.05 5.75 -13.55
C ILE A 69 5.99 5.44 -14.71
N THR A 70 6.87 4.47 -14.52
CA THR A 70 7.82 4.02 -15.54
C THR A 70 7.37 2.64 -16.04
N PRO A 71 6.77 2.54 -17.24
CA PRO A 71 6.37 1.26 -17.79
C PRO A 71 7.59 0.40 -18.13
N TRP A 72 7.44 -0.91 -17.98
CA TRP A 72 8.48 -1.85 -18.40
C TRP A 72 8.60 -1.94 -19.93
N ASP A 73 7.49 -1.66 -20.60
CA ASP A 73 7.39 -1.69 -22.05
C ASP A 73 6.79 -0.37 -22.58
N PRO A 74 7.53 0.38 -23.40
CA PRO A 74 7.03 1.63 -23.99
C PRO A 74 5.84 1.43 -24.93
N ALA A 75 5.60 0.23 -25.45
CA ALA A 75 4.44 -0.07 -26.31
C ALA A 75 3.09 0.00 -25.55
N VAL A 76 3.13 0.09 -24.22
CA VAL A 76 1.95 0.23 -23.36
C VAL A 76 1.54 1.70 -23.17
N ILE A 77 2.37 2.64 -23.62
CA ILE A 77 2.06 4.07 -23.58
C ILE A 77 1.16 4.38 -24.79
N PRO A 78 -0.08 4.88 -24.58
CA PRO A 78 -0.93 5.36 -25.67
C PRO A 78 -0.35 6.59 -26.40
#